data_AF-A0A4R5M3M5-F1
#
_entry.id   AF-A0A4R5M3M5-F1
#
_cell.length_a   1.000
_cell.length_b   1.000
_cell.length_c   1.000
_cell.angle_alpha   90.00
_cell.angle_beta   90.00
_cell.angle_gamma   90.00
#
_symmetry.space_group_name_H-M   'P 1'
#
loop_
_entity.id
_entity.type
_entity.pdbx_description
1 polymer ?
#
loop_
_entity_poly.entity_id
_entity_poly.type
_entity_poly.pdbx_seq_one_letter_code
_entity_poly.pdbx_strand_id
1 'polypeptide(L)' 'MDILNIATESGLLVTLDGRIGCQEYRSVHGSIQALQRFADALLASSVVDDARPRSRLDFSPNEP' A
#
# COMPACT_ATOMS: atom_id res chain seq x y z
N MET A 1 -3.39 7.18 -3.12
CA MET A 1 -3.02 6.66 -1.79
C MET A 1 -1.52 6.78 -1.61
N ASP A 2 -1.05 7.65 -0.72
CA ASP A 2 0.39 7.87 -0.50
C ASP A 2 0.88 7.02 0.67
N ILE A 3 1.52 5.89 0.35
CA ILE A 3 2.07 4.94 1.32
C ILE A 3 3.01 5.61 2.35
N LEU A 4 3.72 6.66 1.95
CA LEU A 4 4.64 7.39 2.81
C LEU A 4 3.92 8.29 3.83
N ASN A 5 2.74 8.80 3.47
CA ASN A 5 1.93 9.57 4.40
C ASN A 5 1.39 8.65 5.50
N ILE A 6 0.88 7.46 5.12
CA ILE A 6 0.43 6.44 6.09
C ILE A 6 1.55 6.03 7.03
N ALA A 7 2.77 5.84 6.50
CA ALA A 7 3.92 5.48 7.31
C ALA A 7 4.18 6.56 8.38
N THR A 8 4.16 7.83 7.97
CA THR A 8 4.35 8.98 8.87
C THR A 8 3.24 9.07 9.92
N GLU A 9 1.98 8.94 9.53
CA GLU A 9 0.82 8.97 10.44
C GLU A 9 0.81 7.78 11.41
N SER A 10 1.35 6.64 10.99
CA SER A 10 1.48 5.43 11.84
C SER A 10 2.63 5.52 12.84
N GLY A 11 3.42 6.62 12.79
CA GLY A 11 4.56 6.85 13.67
C GLY A 11 5.85 6.18 13.19
N LEU A 12 5.97 5.87 11.90
CA LEU A 12 7.22 5.44 11.30
C LEU A 12 8.02 6.65 10.81
N LEU A 13 9.33 6.63 11.06
CA LEU A 13 10.28 7.58 10.50
C LEU A 13 10.59 7.18 9.06
N VAL A 14 10.32 8.08 8.12
CA VAL A 14 10.64 7.90 6.70
C VAL A 14 11.95 8.65 6.37
N THR A 15 12.93 7.94 5.84
CA THR A 15 14.23 8.49 5.41
C THR A 15 14.42 8.34 3.91
N LEU A 16 15.11 9.29 3.26
CA LEU A 16 15.53 9.18 1.85
C LEU A 16 16.97 8.66 1.81
N ASP A 17 17.15 7.41 1.41
CA ASP A 17 18.47 6.78 1.32
C ASP A 17 19.23 7.21 0.06
N GLY A 18 18.51 7.54 -1.01
CA GLY A 18 19.13 8.00 -2.24
C GLY A 18 18.15 8.26 -3.36
N ARG A 19 18.64 8.91 -4.42
CA ARG A 19 17.90 9.14 -5.65
C ARG A 19 18.76 8.76 -6.84
N ILE A 20 18.25 7.86 -7.66
CA ILE A 20 18.88 7.45 -8.92
C ILE A 20 17.95 7.89 -10.05
N GLY A 21 18.33 8.96 -10.75
CA GLY A 21 17.51 9.59 -11.78
C GLY A 21 16.16 10.08 -11.22
N CYS A 22 15.08 9.50 -11.72
CA CYS A 22 13.70 9.81 -11.30
C CYS A 22 13.26 9.01 -10.08
N GLN A 23 13.99 7.95 -9.72
CA GLN A 23 13.60 7.01 -8.68
C GLN A 23 14.18 7.45 -7.33
N GLU A 24 13.32 7.53 -6.32
CA GLU A 24 13.70 7.78 -4.94
C GLU A 24 13.62 6.48 -4.12
N TYR A 25 14.66 6.24 -3.33
CA TYR A 25 14.77 5.09 -2.43
C TYR A 25 14.59 5.60 -1.01
N ARG A 26 13.59 5.08 -0.32
CA ARG A 26 13.23 5.50 1.03
C ARG A 26 13.12 4.30 1.95
N SER A 27 13.60 4.46 3.18
CA SER A 27 13.47 3.48 4.25
C SER A 27 12.47 3.96 5.29
N VAL A 28 11.85 3.02 5.98
CA VAL A 28 10.95 3.30 7.10
C VAL A 28 11.46 2.61 8.36
N HIS A 29 11.53 3.35 9.45
CA HIS A 29 12.07 2.90 10.72
C HIS A 29 11.08 3.17 11.85
N GLY A 30 10.99 2.26 12.81
CA GLY A 30 10.12 2.44 13.96
C GLY A 30 9.95 1.16 14.77
N SER A 31 9.00 1.19 15.71
CA SER A 31 8.66 0.01 16.50
C SER A 31 7.76 -0.94 15.71
N ILE A 32 7.74 -2.22 16.12
CA ILE A 32 6.82 -3.21 15.55
C ILE A 32 5.35 -2.78 15.72
N GLN A 33 5.01 -2.07 16.80
CA GLN A 33 3.66 -1.53 17.00
C GLN A 33 3.29 -0.48 15.96
N ALA A 34 4.24 0.39 15.56
CA ALA A 34 4.03 1.35 14.48
C ALA A 34 3.86 0.64 13.13
N LEU A 35 4.61 -0.44 12.89
CA LEU A 35 4.46 -1.28 11.70
C LEU A 35 3.09 -1.97 11.63
N GLN A 36 2.58 -2.45 12.77
CA GLN A 36 1.22 -3.02 12.85
C GLN A 36 0.16 -1.97 12.46
N ARG A 37 0.21 -0.78 13.08
CA ARG A 37 -0.72 0.33 12.74
C ARG A 37 -0.67 0.73 11.27
N PHE A 38 0.54 0.72 10.69
CA PHE A 38 0.74 0.99 9.27
C PHE A 38 0.07 -0.06 8.37
N ALA A 39 0.20 -1.35 8.71
CA ALA A 39 -0.45 -2.42 7.98
C ALA A 39 -1.99 -2.32 8.08
N ASP A 40 -2.53 -2.04 9.28
CA ASP A 40 -3.97 -1.83 9.47
C ASP A 40 -4.48 -0.64 8.64
N ALA A 41 -3.77 0.49 8.65
CA ALA A 41 -4.15 1.67 7.87
C ALA A 41 -4.05 1.44 6.35
N LEU A 42 -3.06 0.68 5.89
CA LEU A 42 -2.95 0.25 4.50
C LEU A 42 -4.13 -0.62 4.06
N LEU A 43 -4.51 -1.60 4.88
CA LEU A 43 -5.65 -2.47 4.61
C LEU A 43 -6.96 -1.68 4.58
N ALA A 44 -7.19 -0.83 5.59
CA ALA A 44 -8.37 0.01 5.66
C ALA A 44 -8.52 0.91 4.42
N SER A 45 -7.40 1.43 3.91
CA SER A 45 -7.44 2.25 2.70
C SER A 45 -7.51 1.48 1.39
N SER A 46 -6.98 0.25 1.33
CA SER A 46 -7.08 -0.63 0.16
C SER A 46 -8.51 -1.16 -0.02
N VAL A 47 -9.21 -1.42 1.08
CA VAL A 47 -10.61 -1.87 1.08
C VAL A 47 -11.55 -0.84 0.45
N VAL A 48 -11.19 0.45 0.45
CA VAL A 48 -11.99 1.51 -0.21
C VAL A 48 -11.87 1.45 -1.74
N ASP A 49 -10.82 0.86 -2.28
CA ASP A 49 -10.58 0.74 -3.74
C ASP A 49 -11.16 -0.55 -4.33
N ASP A 50 -11.28 -1.62 -3.53
CA ASP A 50 -11.88 -2.90 -3.92
C ASP A 50 -13.42 -2.84 -4.08
N ALA A 51 -14.04 -1.70 -3.77
CA ALA A 51 -15.46 -1.44 -4.03
C ALA A 51 -15.78 -1.20 -5.52
N ARG A 52 -14.81 -1.31 -6.44
CA ARG A 52 -15.16 -1.71 -7.80
C ARG A 52 -15.34 -3.23 -7.81
N PRO A 53 -16.55 -3.75 -8.08
CA PRO A 53 -16.69 -5.19 -8.26
C PRO A 53 -15.67 -5.57 -9.32
N ARG A 54 -14.72 -6.44 -8.97
CA ARG A 54 -13.92 -7.19 -9.95
C ARG A 54 -14.97 -7.77 -10.88
N SER A 55 -15.15 -7.12 -12.03
CA SER A 55 -16.12 -7.50 -13.04
C SER A 55 -15.84 -8.96 -13.27
N ARG A 56 -16.76 -9.77 -12.76
CA ARG A 56 -16.84 -11.22 -12.91
C ARG A 56 -16.46 -11.44 -14.36
N LEU A 57 -15.23 -11.91 -14.58
CA LEU A 57 -14.81 -12.33 -15.90
C LEU A 57 -15.92 -13.26 -16.35
N ASP A 58 -16.63 -12.84 -17.40
CA ASP A 58 -17.57 -13.65 -18.15
C ASP A 58 -16.77 -14.84 -18.66
N PHE A 59 -16.63 -15.86 -17.79
CA PHE A 59 -16.26 -17.19 -18.18
C PHE A 59 -17.43 -17.70 -19.01
N SER A 60 -17.45 -17.31 -20.28
CA SER A 60 -18.20 -18.03 -21.31
C SER A 60 -17.54 -19.41 -21.39
N PRO A 61 -18.21 -20.49 -20.96
CA PRO A 61 -17.67 -21.81 -21.19
C PRO A 61 -17.72 -22.02 -22.69
N ASN A 62 -16.55 -22.12 -23.32
CA ASN A 62 -16.46 -22.50 -24.72
C ASN A 62 -16.93 -23.96 -24.80
N GLU A 63 -18.14 -24.18 -25.32
CA GLU A 63 -18.66 -25.52 -25.63
C GLU A 63 -17.88 -26.11 -26.81
N PRO A 64 -17.30 -27.32 -26.70
CA PRO A 64 -16.94 -28.14 -27.85
C PRO A 64 -18.10 -29.00 -28.34
#